data_AF-A0A6J8A3U4-F1
#
_entry.id   AF-A0A6J8A3U4-F1
#
_cell.length_a   1.000
_cell.length_b   1.000
_cell.length_c   1.000
_cell.angle_alpha   90.00
_cell.angle_beta   90.00
_cell.angle_gamma   90.00
#
_symmetry.space_group_name_H-M   'P 1'
#
loop_
_entity.id
_entity.type
_entity.pdbx_description
1 polymer ?
#
loop_
_entity_poly.entity_id
_entity_poly.type
_entity_poly.pdbx_seq_one_letter_code
_entity_poly.pdbx_strand_id
1 'polypeptide(L)'
;MWVQFKYKHCNVNIFYVHVVHLPPENSTRAVNVHEFMETLMTHIYTIPQGNLFYLCDDFNSRCSDLSDLVEGIDCLPEHDIVDFQTNGYGNIFCDFLIDVDCCILNGRKTITNDFTFVSTHGFSVVDYCVFDSFNSFSVTRATTIIQSLGEPGRYDLRRIVPDHSLLTWNMCLYFSVIDQVSKNKDKIQTEMKLKYDTKSIPEDWLRGESVVTEINRVILQLEQSEASQQNINKMIGVGSKRQNTIPMEIKLNDGSICDDKNMVINKWKCDFEEMLNKNSDNSNETENCNSDIICDEILDGEITTSEVYNVVKVSKCGKSPGVDDIPLVQKTNRKKHSDNKRLNEYFERKNAMRELPFFGIRSTSLKNCLDVSAILRSELKSLKSQLHECKVAHRKDITESQDHLTELERENTSLKKHIEDSAIQDQKLSKNISTKFLNWNPNSLVQKTNRKKHSDNKRLNEYFERKNAMRELPFFGIRSTSLKNCLDVSAILRSELKSLKSQLHECKVAHRKDITESQDHLTELERENTSLKKHIEDSAIQDQELSKNILTKFLNWNPNSVKGKNLLT
;
A
#
# COMPACT_ATOMS: atom_id res chain seq x y z
N MET A 1 -11.07 17.96 4.36
CA MET A 1 -9.95 17.89 5.32
C MET A 1 -9.03 16.74 4.93
N TRP A 2 -7.75 17.01 4.69
CA TRP A 2 -6.78 15.97 4.31
C TRP A 2 -6.15 15.28 5.52
N VAL A 3 -6.23 13.96 5.57
CA VAL A 3 -5.53 13.11 6.53
C VAL A 3 -4.39 12.39 5.83
N GLN A 4 -3.16 12.70 6.21
CA GLN A 4 -1.95 12.12 5.61
C GLN A 4 -1.50 10.87 6.38
N PHE A 5 -1.58 9.70 5.74
CA PHE A 5 -1.11 8.42 6.26
C PHE A 5 0.28 8.10 5.70
N LYS A 6 1.20 7.65 6.57
CA LYS A 6 2.55 7.22 6.20
C LYS A 6 2.82 5.82 6.73
N TYR A 7 3.30 4.93 5.86
CA TYR A 7 3.62 3.58 6.31
C TYR A 7 4.87 3.58 7.20
N LYS A 8 4.76 3.05 8.42
CA LYS A 8 5.82 3.15 9.46
C LYS A 8 7.19 2.60 9.01
N HIS A 9 7.19 1.69 8.03
CA HIS A 9 8.40 1.01 7.54
C HIS A 9 8.79 1.39 6.10
N CYS A 10 8.12 2.37 5.47
CA CYS A 10 8.49 2.87 4.14
C CYS A 10 8.15 4.37 4.02
N ASN A 11 9.18 5.21 3.89
CA ASN A 11 9.01 6.66 3.72
C ASN A 11 8.54 7.07 2.32
N VAL A 12 8.61 6.15 1.34
CA VAL A 12 8.33 6.42 -0.09
C VAL A 12 6.83 6.47 -0.37
N ASN A 13 6.02 5.78 0.43
CA ASN A 13 4.59 5.62 0.18
C ASN A 13 3.78 6.36 1.24
N ILE A 14 3.27 7.54 0.86
CA ILE A 14 2.29 8.32 1.60
C ILE A 14 0.95 8.14 0.87
N PHE A 15 -0.14 7.96 1.60
CA PHE A 15 -1.47 8.10 1.04
C PHE A 15 -2.28 9.15 1.79
N TYR A 16 -3.18 9.80 1.06
CA TYR A 16 -3.96 10.93 1.52
C TYR A 16 -5.44 10.55 1.49
N VAL A 17 -6.19 10.84 2.55
CA VAL A 17 -7.65 10.65 2.56
C VAL A 17 -8.30 12.01 2.74
N HIS A 18 -9.23 12.36 1.85
CA HIS A 18 -10.04 13.57 1.95
C HIS A 18 -11.44 13.25 2.47
N VAL A 19 -11.77 13.91 3.58
CA VAL A 19 -13.09 13.88 4.22
C VAL A 19 -13.69 15.27 4.07
N VAL A 20 -14.71 15.43 3.21
CA VAL A 20 -15.42 16.71 2.99
C VAL A 20 -16.94 16.53 2.82
N HIS A 21 -17.71 16.89 3.84
CA HIS A 21 -19.14 17.11 3.70
C HIS A 21 -19.42 18.35 2.80
N LEU A 22 -20.05 18.15 1.64
CA LEU A 22 -20.59 19.21 0.79
C LEU A 22 -22.07 19.45 1.20
N PRO A 23 -22.46 20.64 1.69
CA PRO A 23 -23.81 20.86 2.20
C PRO A 23 -24.90 20.72 1.11
N PRO A 24 -26.08 20.17 1.43
CA PRO A 24 -27.09 19.82 0.42
C PRO A 24 -27.46 20.94 -0.55
N GLU A 25 -27.75 20.56 -1.79
CA GLU A 25 -28.25 21.49 -2.82
C GLU A 25 -29.54 22.19 -2.34
N ASN A 26 -29.64 23.49 -2.59
CA ASN A 26 -30.70 24.37 -2.05
C ASN A 26 -30.73 24.54 -0.52
N SER A 27 -29.78 23.98 0.24
CA SER A 27 -29.69 24.26 1.68
C SER A 27 -29.25 25.71 1.96
N THR A 28 -29.60 26.25 3.14
CA THR A 28 -29.12 27.56 3.60
C THR A 28 -27.62 27.62 3.93
N ARG A 29 -26.89 26.53 3.65
CA ARG A 29 -25.44 26.39 3.76
C ARG A 29 -24.78 25.99 2.43
N ALA A 30 -25.55 25.94 1.34
CA ALA A 30 -25.03 25.61 0.02
C ALA A 30 -23.88 26.55 -0.35
N VAL A 31 -22.82 25.97 -0.91
CA VAL A 31 -21.64 26.69 -1.39
C VAL A 31 -21.66 26.74 -2.92
N ASN A 32 -20.80 27.56 -3.51
CA ASN A 32 -20.52 27.48 -4.93
C ASN A 32 -19.80 26.15 -5.23
N VAL A 33 -20.54 25.17 -5.77
CA VAL A 33 -20.03 23.82 -6.01
C VAL A 33 -18.89 23.79 -7.04
N HIS A 34 -18.88 24.69 -8.04
CA HIS A 34 -17.77 24.79 -8.99
C HIS A 34 -16.47 25.22 -8.28
N GLU A 35 -16.50 26.33 -7.55
CA GLU A 35 -15.35 26.83 -6.76
C GLU A 35 -14.87 25.81 -5.70
N PHE A 36 -15.80 25.01 -5.16
CA PHE A 36 -15.48 23.89 -4.28
C PHE A 36 -14.73 22.77 -5.01
N MET A 37 -15.19 22.32 -6.19
CA MET A 37 -14.53 21.28 -6.98
C MET A 37 -13.20 21.77 -7.57
N GLU A 38 -13.11 23.02 -8.04
CA GLU A 38 -11.86 23.67 -8.46
C GLU A 38 -10.84 23.71 -7.31
N THR A 39 -11.28 24.06 -6.10
CA THR A 39 -10.45 24.03 -4.90
C THR A 39 -10.01 22.60 -4.53
N LEU A 40 -10.88 21.61 -4.71
CA LEU A 40 -10.58 20.20 -4.46
C LEU A 40 -9.56 19.65 -5.47
N MET A 41 -9.78 19.88 -6.76
CA MET A 41 -8.87 19.58 -7.87
C MET A 41 -7.50 20.23 -7.66
N THR A 42 -7.48 21.52 -7.28
CA THR A 42 -6.23 22.23 -6.94
C THR A 42 -5.48 21.54 -5.81
N HIS A 43 -6.17 21.09 -4.75
CA HIS A 43 -5.51 20.32 -3.69
C HIS A 43 -4.99 18.97 -4.18
N ILE A 44 -5.74 18.24 -5.02
CA ILE A 44 -5.32 16.97 -5.62
C ILE A 44 -4.00 17.15 -6.39
N TYR A 45 -3.91 18.15 -7.27
CA TYR A 45 -2.67 18.42 -8.02
C TYR A 45 -1.51 18.95 -7.16
N THR A 46 -1.72 19.34 -5.89
CA THR A 46 -0.61 19.61 -4.94
C THR A 46 -0.06 18.35 -4.26
N ILE A 47 -0.70 17.19 -4.43
CA ILE A 47 -0.20 15.91 -3.92
C ILE A 47 0.99 15.47 -4.79
N PRO A 48 2.18 15.20 -4.22
CA PRO A 48 3.34 14.87 -5.04
C PRO A 48 3.13 13.57 -5.82
N GLN A 49 3.47 13.58 -7.11
CA GLN A 49 3.29 12.48 -8.05
C GLN A 49 3.78 11.13 -7.48
N GLY A 50 2.96 10.08 -7.65
CA GLY A 50 3.23 8.73 -7.14
C GLY A 50 2.73 8.47 -5.71
N ASN A 51 2.25 9.48 -4.98
CA ASN A 51 1.45 9.25 -3.77
C ASN A 51 -0.01 8.98 -4.15
N LEU A 52 -0.68 8.11 -3.40
CA LEU A 52 -2.09 7.79 -3.61
C LEU A 52 -2.98 8.78 -2.84
N PHE A 53 -4.15 9.10 -3.38
CA PHE A 53 -5.17 9.88 -2.68
C PHE A 53 -6.54 9.24 -2.83
N TYR A 54 -7.38 9.37 -1.81
CA TYR A 54 -8.75 8.86 -1.77
C TYR A 54 -9.68 9.99 -1.34
N LEU A 55 -10.88 10.07 -1.90
CA LEU A 55 -11.95 10.92 -1.38
C LEU A 55 -13.03 10.00 -0.78
N CYS A 56 -13.49 10.29 0.44
CA CYS A 56 -14.58 9.53 1.07
C CYS A 56 -15.38 10.39 2.07
N ASP A 57 -16.57 10.85 1.66
CA ASP A 57 -17.53 11.57 2.50
C ASP A 57 -18.90 11.72 1.79
N ASP A 58 -19.84 12.39 2.46
CA ASP A 58 -21.12 12.89 1.92
C ASP A 58 -20.92 14.11 0.99
N PHE A 59 -21.11 13.91 -0.31
CA PHE A 59 -21.05 14.97 -1.31
C PHE A 59 -22.42 15.62 -1.60
N ASN A 60 -23.55 15.13 -1.03
CA ASN A 60 -24.92 15.52 -1.42
C ASN A 60 -25.18 15.60 -2.94
N SER A 61 -24.38 14.85 -3.70
CA SER A 61 -24.45 14.70 -5.14
C SER A 61 -25.23 13.43 -5.42
N ARG A 62 -26.09 13.40 -6.44
CA ARG A 62 -26.83 12.20 -6.85
C ARG A 62 -26.56 11.98 -8.31
N CYS A 63 -25.89 10.88 -8.62
CA CYS A 63 -25.24 10.68 -9.93
C CYS A 63 -26.04 9.78 -10.87
N SER A 64 -26.92 8.90 -10.38
CA SER A 64 -27.71 7.98 -11.21
C SER A 64 -26.82 7.21 -12.22
N ASP A 65 -27.12 7.35 -13.49
CA ASP A 65 -26.53 6.80 -14.72
C ASP A 65 -25.57 7.77 -15.41
N LEU A 66 -25.16 8.87 -14.76
CA LEU A 66 -24.11 9.75 -15.26
C LEU A 66 -22.77 9.02 -15.26
N SER A 67 -22.08 9.03 -16.41
CA SER A 67 -20.72 8.50 -16.51
C SER A 67 -19.75 9.39 -15.75
N ASP A 68 -18.97 8.76 -14.88
CA ASP A 68 -17.77 9.28 -14.23
C ASP A 68 -16.48 8.70 -14.85
N LEU A 69 -16.60 8.18 -16.08
CA LEU A 69 -15.53 7.56 -16.87
C LEU A 69 -15.55 8.07 -18.33
N VAL A 70 -14.40 8.02 -19.00
CA VAL A 70 -14.26 8.29 -20.43
C VAL A 70 -14.39 6.99 -21.23
N GLU A 71 -15.51 6.85 -21.95
CA GLU A 71 -15.85 5.66 -22.73
C GLU A 71 -14.71 5.28 -23.70
N GLY A 72 -14.29 4.01 -23.66
CA GLY A 72 -13.26 3.47 -24.55
C GLY A 72 -11.82 3.81 -24.16
N ILE A 73 -11.60 4.68 -23.16
CA ILE A 73 -10.29 4.85 -22.50
C ILE A 73 -10.24 3.99 -21.23
N ASP A 74 -11.26 4.10 -20.37
CA ASP A 74 -11.24 3.49 -19.06
C ASP A 74 -11.65 2.02 -19.08
N CYS A 75 -10.81 1.18 -18.49
CA CYS A 75 -11.02 -0.28 -18.39
C CYS A 75 -11.66 -0.69 -17.06
N LEU A 76 -12.56 0.14 -16.54
CA LEU A 76 -13.28 -0.07 -15.28
C LEU A 76 -14.70 -0.61 -15.54
N PRO A 77 -15.25 -1.46 -14.66
CA PRO A 77 -16.62 -1.96 -14.82
C PRO A 77 -17.63 -0.84 -14.59
N GLU A 78 -18.80 -0.95 -15.21
CA GLU A 78 -19.97 -0.11 -14.93
C GLU A 78 -20.40 -0.23 -13.46
N HIS A 79 -21.09 0.79 -12.96
CA HIS A 79 -21.69 0.80 -11.63
C HIS A 79 -23.04 0.08 -11.59
N ASP A 80 -23.30 -0.70 -10.54
CA ASP A 80 -24.66 -1.13 -10.20
C ASP A 80 -25.44 0.06 -9.61
N ILE A 81 -26.50 0.50 -10.30
CA ILE A 81 -27.23 1.73 -9.98
C ILE A 81 -28.42 1.43 -9.07
N VAL A 82 -28.42 1.99 -7.86
CA VAL A 82 -29.53 1.88 -6.90
C VAL A 82 -30.35 3.17 -6.73
N ASP A 83 -29.81 4.33 -7.11
CA ASP A 83 -30.48 5.64 -6.99
C ASP A 83 -30.60 6.35 -8.35
N PHE A 84 -31.72 6.10 -9.03
CA PHE A 84 -32.03 6.60 -10.39
C PHE A 84 -32.46 8.09 -10.43
N GLN A 85 -31.85 8.94 -9.61
CA GLN A 85 -32.16 10.38 -9.57
C GLN A 85 -30.87 11.18 -9.67
N THR A 86 -30.87 12.19 -10.55
CA THR A 86 -29.76 13.16 -10.68
C THR A 86 -30.09 14.47 -9.97
N ASN A 87 -29.06 15.24 -9.63
CA ASN A 87 -29.19 16.61 -9.14
C ASN A 87 -28.10 17.53 -9.73
N GLY A 88 -28.15 18.83 -9.44
CA GLY A 88 -27.21 19.79 -10.02
C GLY A 88 -25.75 19.48 -9.64
N TYR A 89 -25.53 19.03 -8.40
CA TYR A 89 -24.20 18.64 -7.93
C TYR A 89 -23.70 17.33 -8.56
N GLY A 90 -24.57 16.36 -8.84
CA GLY A 90 -24.21 15.08 -9.48
C GLY A 90 -23.50 15.25 -10.82
N ASN A 91 -24.03 16.13 -11.69
CA ASN A 91 -23.42 16.46 -12.97
C ASN A 91 -21.99 17.02 -12.78
N ILE A 92 -21.88 18.06 -11.95
CA ILE A 92 -20.61 18.78 -11.67
C ILE A 92 -19.59 17.87 -10.95
N PHE A 93 -20.04 16.88 -10.20
CA PHE A 93 -19.19 15.88 -9.55
C PHE A 93 -18.68 14.84 -10.56
N CYS A 94 -19.51 14.34 -11.47
CA CYS A 94 -19.06 13.47 -12.58
C CYS A 94 -18.06 14.18 -13.51
N ASP A 95 -18.32 15.44 -13.88
CA ASP A 95 -17.38 16.25 -14.66
C ASP A 95 -16.02 16.36 -13.93
N PHE A 96 -16.04 16.72 -12.64
CA PHE A 96 -14.84 16.81 -11.79
C PHE A 96 -14.07 15.48 -11.70
N LEU A 97 -14.77 14.35 -11.63
CA LEU A 97 -14.15 13.02 -11.52
C LEU A 97 -13.36 12.66 -12.80
N ILE A 98 -13.92 12.97 -13.96
CA ILE A 98 -13.26 12.83 -15.26
C ILE A 98 -12.03 13.75 -15.36
N ASP A 99 -12.15 15.01 -14.94
CA ASP A 99 -11.02 15.97 -14.94
C ASP A 99 -9.84 15.55 -14.03
N VAL A 100 -10.10 14.77 -12.97
CA VAL A 100 -9.05 14.29 -12.02
C VAL A 100 -8.67 12.81 -12.16
N ASP A 101 -9.07 12.14 -13.24
CA ASP A 101 -8.70 10.74 -13.54
C ASP A 101 -9.08 9.77 -12.38
N CYS A 102 -10.35 9.82 -11.96
CA CYS A 102 -10.88 9.07 -10.81
C CYS A 102 -12.32 8.58 -11.03
N CYS A 103 -12.71 7.50 -10.35
CA CYS A 103 -14.08 6.97 -10.40
C CYS A 103 -14.72 6.77 -9.01
N ILE A 104 -16.05 6.73 -8.98
CA ILE A 104 -16.90 6.29 -7.87
C ILE A 104 -16.73 4.78 -7.68
N LEU A 105 -16.46 4.36 -6.44
CA LEU A 105 -16.34 2.94 -6.07
C LEU A 105 -17.70 2.29 -5.75
N ASN A 106 -18.71 3.09 -5.42
CA ASN A 106 -20.08 2.64 -5.18
C ASN A 106 -20.63 1.93 -6.43
N GLY A 107 -21.38 0.84 -6.26
CA GLY A 107 -21.88 0.01 -7.37
C GLY A 107 -20.82 -0.79 -8.14
N ARG A 108 -19.52 -0.46 -8.06
CA ARG A 108 -18.46 -1.18 -8.77
C ARG A 108 -17.87 -2.32 -7.92
N LYS A 109 -17.74 -3.52 -8.50
CA LYS A 109 -17.14 -4.73 -7.86
C LYS A 109 -17.64 -4.97 -6.42
N THR A 110 -18.94 -4.76 -6.18
CA THR A 110 -19.49 -4.72 -4.83
C THR A 110 -19.83 -6.10 -4.26
N ILE A 111 -19.56 -6.30 -2.97
CA ILE A 111 -20.09 -7.45 -2.22
C ILE A 111 -21.55 -7.19 -1.83
N THR A 112 -21.87 -5.95 -1.45
CA THR A 112 -23.23 -5.44 -1.23
C THR A 112 -23.33 -4.01 -1.74
N ASN A 113 -24.43 -3.68 -2.42
CA ASN A 113 -24.71 -2.35 -2.93
C ASN A 113 -26.08 -1.90 -2.42
N ASP A 114 -26.20 -0.64 -2.00
CA ASP A 114 -27.38 -0.12 -1.30
C ASP A 114 -27.35 1.41 -1.23
N PHE A 115 -28.46 2.01 -0.82
CA PHE A 115 -28.53 3.44 -0.54
C PHE A 115 -27.56 3.84 0.59
N THR A 116 -26.83 4.93 0.37
CA THR A 116 -25.89 5.43 1.39
C THR A 116 -26.59 6.32 2.40
N PHE A 117 -27.71 6.94 2.04
CA PHE A 117 -28.57 7.71 2.93
C PHE A 117 -30.00 7.13 2.96
N VAL A 118 -30.53 6.92 4.17
CA VAL A 118 -31.79 6.23 4.45
C VAL A 118 -32.57 7.00 5.52
N SER A 119 -33.60 7.74 5.11
CA SER A 119 -34.38 8.60 6.00
C SER A 119 -35.89 8.32 5.94
N THR A 120 -36.67 8.98 6.81
CA THR A 120 -38.15 8.97 6.73
C THR A 120 -38.71 9.71 5.51
N HIS A 121 -37.89 10.47 4.79
CA HIS A 121 -38.30 11.27 3.63
C HIS A 121 -37.92 10.61 2.29
N GLY A 122 -37.14 9.53 2.32
CA GLY A 122 -36.64 8.84 1.14
C GLY A 122 -35.25 8.26 1.34
N PHE A 123 -34.71 7.72 0.25
CA PHE A 123 -33.41 7.08 0.17
C PHE A 123 -32.61 7.72 -0.97
N SER A 124 -31.29 7.78 -0.83
CA SER A 124 -30.39 8.29 -1.88
C SER A 124 -28.99 7.70 -1.77
N VAL A 125 -28.21 7.81 -2.85
CA VAL A 125 -26.75 7.70 -2.81
C VAL A 125 -26.18 9.11 -2.88
N VAL A 126 -25.44 9.49 -1.84
CA VAL A 126 -24.83 10.82 -1.67
C VAL A 126 -23.43 10.77 -1.06
N ASP A 127 -23.15 9.69 -0.31
CA ASP A 127 -21.83 9.36 0.21
C ASP A 127 -21.06 8.56 -0.84
N TYR A 128 -19.86 9.01 -1.20
CA TYR A 128 -19.06 8.35 -2.22
C TYR A 128 -17.67 8.04 -1.69
N CYS A 129 -17.17 6.85 -2.00
CA CYS A 129 -15.73 6.62 -2.05
C CYS A 129 -15.25 6.77 -3.50
N VAL A 130 -14.13 7.46 -3.68
CA VAL A 130 -13.55 7.78 -4.99
C VAL A 130 -12.10 7.31 -5.03
N PHE A 131 -11.73 6.53 -6.05
CA PHE A 131 -10.36 6.10 -6.31
C PHE A 131 -10.17 5.54 -7.74
N ASP A 132 -8.92 5.34 -8.15
CA ASP A 132 -8.55 4.62 -9.38
C ASP A 132 -8.69 3.08 -9.20
N SER A 133 -8.00 2.48 -8.22
CA SER A 133 -7.78 1.02 -8.20
C SER A 133 -8.11 0.31 -6.87
N PHE A 134 -9.17 -0.49 -6.85
CA PHE A 134 -9.67 -1.17 -5.64
C PHE A 134 -10.06 -2.64 -5.86
N ASN A 135 -10.07 -3.43 -4.77
CA ASN A 135 -10.36 -4.86 -4.80
C ASN A 135 -11.85 -5.19 -4.59
N SER A 136 -12.49 -4.53 -3.61
CA SER A 136 -13.90 -4.76 -3.26
C SER A 136 -14.48 -3.56 -2.51
N PHE A 137 -15.75 -3.24 -2.78
CA PHE A 137 -16.53 -2.23 -2.06
C PHE A 137 -17.79 -2.86 -1.45
N SER A 138 -18.33 -2.27 -0.39
CA SER A 138 -19.64 -2.63 0.17
C SER A 138 -20.33 -1.46 0.87
N VAL A 139 -21.64 -1.32 0.64
CA VAL A 139 -22.55 -0.51 1.45
C VAL A 139 -23.27 -1.41 2.45
N THR A 140 -23.33 -1.01 3.72
CA THR A 140 -24.11 -1.71 4.76
C THR A 140 -24.98 -0.72 5.51
N ARG A 141 -26.32 -0.83 5.40
CA ARG A 141 -27.25 0.04 6.15
C ARG A 141 -26.99 -0.04 7.65
N ALA A 142 -27.00 1.11 8.32
CA ALA A 142 -26.82 1.17 9.76
C ALA A 142 -27.89 0.35 10.54
N THR A 143 -29.10 0.23 9.99
CA THR A 143 -30.15 -0.68 10.49
C THR A 143 -29.69 -2.13 10.54
N THR A 144 -28.99 -2.61 9.52
CA THR A 144 -28.55 -4.01 9.38
C THR A 144 -27.41 -4.31 10.35
N ILE A 145 -26.48 -3.37 10.52
CA ILE A 145 -25.42 -3.45 11.54
C ILE A 145 -26.06 -3.57 12.93
N ILE A 146 -27.02 -2.70 13.24
CA ILE A 146 -27.72 -2.68 14.52
C ILE A 146 -28.54 -3.96 14.77
N GLN A 147 -29.18 -4.51 13.74
CA GLN A 147 -29.88 -5.81 13.84
C GLN A 147 -28.93 -6.98 14.07
N SER A 148 -27.74 -6.97 13.46
CA SER A 148 -26.75 -8.05 13.63
C SER A 148 -26.13 -8.12 15.04
N LEU A 149 -26.24 -7.05 15.84
CA LEU A 149 -25.80 -7.00 17.24
C LEU A 149 -26.78 -7.66 18.23
N GLY A 150 -27.92 -8.19 17.76
CA GLY A 150 -28.94 -8.87 18.56
C GLY A 150 -30.05 -7.96 19.06
N GLU A 151 -31.06 -8.53 19.75
CA GLU A 151 -32.22 -7.76 20.22
C GLU A 151 -31.81 -6.60 21.16
N PRO A 152 -32.07 -5.33 20.79
CA PRO A 152 -31.67 -4.19 21.61
C PRO A 152 -32.60 -4.02 22.81
N GLY A 153 -32.25 -4.63 23.93
CA GLY A 153 -33.04 -4.61 25.16
C GLY A 153 -33.48 -3.20 25.58
N ARG A 154 -34.78 -2.92 25.42
CA ARG A 154 -35.52 -1.72 25.89
C ARG A 154 -35.23 -0.37 25.22
N TYR A 155 -34.35 -0.25 24.25
CA TYR A 155 -34.09 1.02 23.56
C TYR A 155 -34.81 1.09 22.20
N ASP A 156 -35.59 2.16 21.95
CA ASP A 156 -36.21 2.45 20.64
C ASP A 156 -35.14 2.96 19.67
N LEU A 157 -34.30 2.03 19.17
CA LEU A 157 -33.13 2.36 18.34
C LEU A 157 -33.48 3.09 17.04
N ARG A 158 -34.75 3.12 16.62
CA ARG A 158 -35.24 3.97 15.52
C ARG A 158 -34.95 5.47 15.69
N ARG A 159 -34.55 5.91 16.88
CA ARG A 159 -34.11 7.29 17.20
C ARG A 159 -32.58 7.45 17.30
N ILE A 160 -31.82 6.39 17.11
CA ILE A 160 -30.37 6.30 17.39
C ILE A 160 -29.60 5.72 16.19
N VAL A 161 -30.25 4.92 15.34
CA VAL A 161 -29.70 4.47 14.05
C VAL A 161 -29.36 5.71 13.19
N PRO A 162 -28.10 5.88 12.74
CA PRO A 162 -27.76 6.88 11.72
C PRO A 162 -28.56 6.66 10.43
N ASP A 163 -28.95 7.76 9.80
CA ASP A 163 -29.53 7.79 8.46
C ASP A 163 -28.50 7.44 7.37
N HIS A 164 -27.22 7.75 7.58
CA HIS A 164 -26.14 7.29 6.70
C HIS A 164 -25.72 5.83 6.97
N SER A 165 -25.53 5.07 5.89
CA SER A 165 -25.00 3.70 5.85
C SER A 165 -23.48 3.67 6.06
N LEU A 166 -22.95 2.52 6.47
CA LEU A 166 -21.50 2.30 6.52
C LEU A 166 -20.98 1.92 5.12
N LEU A 167 -20.08 2.74 4.58
CA LEU A 167 -19.27 2.41 3.41
C LEU A 167 -18.02 1.65 3.88
N THR A 168 -17.67 0.55 3.22
CA THR A 168 -16.48 -0.25 3.55
C THR A 168 -15.79 -0.70 2.25
N TRP A 169 -14.46 -0.62 2.20
CA TRP A 169 -13.71 -1.00 1.01
C TRP A 169 -12.32 -1.55 1.36
N ASN A 170 -11.85 -2.48 0.54
CA ASN A 170 -10.51 -3.06 0.67
C ASN A 170 -9.55 -2.41 -0.33
N MET A 171 -8.73 -1.48 0.18
CA MET A 171 -7.63 -0.88 -0.56
C MET A 171 -6.46 -1.87 -0.62
N CYS A 172 -6.04 -2.26 -1.83
CA CYS A 172 -4.79 -3.00 -1.97
C CYS A 172 -3.65 -2.02 -2.21
N LEU A 173 -2.83 -1.80 -1.18
CA LEU A 173 -1.63 -0.97 -1.29
C LEU A 173 -0.52 -1.75 -2.04
N TYR A 174 -0.73 -1.95 -3.34
CA TYR A 174 0.26 -2.55 -4.23
C TYR A 174 1.46 -1.60 -4.37
N PHE A 175 2.53 -1.89 -3.64
CA PHE A 175 3.79 -1.15 -3.72
C PHE A 175 4.42 -1.35 -5.12
N SER A 176 4.17 -0.38 -6.00
CA SER A 176 4.29 -0.47 -7.46
C SER A 176 5.71 -0.67 -8.00
N VAL A 177 6.73 -0.69 -7.15
CA VAL A 177 8.13 -1.04 -7.48
C VAL A 177 8.22 -2.41 -8.18
N ILE A 178 7.33 -3.35 -7.84
CA ILE A 178 7.26 -4.66 -8.51
C ILE A 178 6.34 -4.60 -9.74
N ASP A 179 5.20 -3.92 -9.63
CA ASP A 179 4.13 -4.03 -10.63
C ASP A 179 4.31 -3.09 -11.85
N GLN A 180 5.01 -1.96 -11.72
CA GLN A 180 5.47 -1.20 -12.89
C GLN A 180 6.51 -1.98 -13.69
N VAL A 181 7.40 -2.73 -13.04
CA VAL A 181 8.36 -3.62 -13.72
C VAL A 181 7.65 -4.81 -14.38
N SER A 182 6.50 -5.25 -13.83
CA SER A 182 5.62 -6.25 -14.42
C SER A 182 4.89 -5.71 -15.67
N LYS A 183 4.09 -4.66 -15.52
CA LYS A 183 3.27 -4.09 -16.62
C LYS A 183 4.13 -3.48 -17.74
N ASN A 184 5.28 -2.90 -17.42
CA ASN A 184 6.21 -2.45 -18.45
C ASN A 184 6.93 -3.61 -19.14
N LYS A 185 7.09 -4.81 -18.55
CA LYS A 185 7.69 -5.95 -19.27
C LYS A 185 6.88 -6.32 -20.51
N ASP A 186 5.57 -6.46 -20.36
CA ASP A 186 4.69 -6.89 -21.45
C ASP A 186 4.54 -5.78 -22.52
N LYS A 187 4.42 -4.51 -22.08
CA LYS A 187 4.36 -3.37 -23.02
C LYS A 187 5.68 -3.13 -23.74
N ILE A 188 6.82 -3.22 -23.05
CA ILE A 188 8.15 -3.16 -23.67
C ILE A 188 8.36 -4.35 -24.62
N GLN A 189 7.95 -5.58 -24.28
CA GLN A 189 8.05 -6.72 -25.21
C GLN A 189 7.20 -6.56 -26.47
N THR A 190 6.09 -5.81 -26.39
CA THR A 190 5.19 -5.58 -27.52
C THR A 190 5.64 -4.42 -28.41
N GLU A 191 6.12 -3.32 -27.82
CA GLU A 191 6.52 -2.10 -28.55
C GLU A 191 8.01 -2.10 -28.93
N MET A 192 8.91 -2.66 -28.10
CA MET A 192 10.28 -2.96 -28.52
C MET A 192 10.32 -4.27 -29.30
N LYS A 193 10.23 -4.15 -30.64
CA LYS A 193 10.97 -5.05 -31.52
C LYS A 193 12.45 -4.98 -31.13
N LEU A 194 12.91 -5.93 -30.30
CA LEU A 194 14.30 -6.07 -29.90
C LEU A 194 15.17 -6.05 -31.15
N LYS A 195 15.98 -5.00 -31.30
CA LYS A 195 16.82 -4.73 -32.48
C LYS A 195 17.98 -5.74 -32.64
N TYR A 196 18.11 -6.66 -31.69
CA TYR A 196 19.15 -7.66 -31.55
C TYR A 196 18.50 -8.99 -31.16
N ASP A 197 18.87 -10.09 -31.82
CA ASP A 197 18.28 -11.41 -31.55
C ASP A 197 18.83 -12.01 -30.24
N THR A 198 18.03 -11.92 -29.19
CA THR A 198 18.37 -12.45 -27.86
C THR A 198 18.47 -13.98 -27.81
N LYS A 199 17.98 -14.71 -28.82
CA LYS A 199 18.12 -16.18 -28.92
C LYS A 199 19.57 -16.63 -29.14
N SER A 200 20.45 -15.71 -29.55
CA SER A 200 21.89 -15.96 -29.72
C SER A 200 22.70 -15.78 -28.43
N ILE A 201 22.08 -15.31 -27.34
CA ILE A 201 22.73 -15.08 -26.05
C ILE A 201 22.69 -16.38 -25.21
N PRO A 202 23.82 -16.95 -24.78
CA PRO A 202 23.83 -18.12 -23.90
C PRO A 202 23.15 -17.83 -22.55
N GLU A 203 22.48 -18.83 -21.95
CA GLU A 203 21.86 -18.70 -20.62
C GLU A 203 22.89 -18.33 -19.53
N ASP A 204 24.15 -18.73 -19.72
CA ASP A 204 25.27 -18.41 -18.83
C ASP A 204 25.91 -17.04 -19.07
N TRP A 205 25.48 -16.26 -20.07
CA TRP A 205 26.14 -14.99 -20.45
C TRP A 205 26.19 -13.99 -19.29
N LEU A 206 25.09 -13.85 -18.54
CA LEU A 206 25.03 -13.01 -17.32
C LEU A 206 25.88 -13.54 -16.14
N ARG A 207 26.39 -14.77 -16.23
CA ARG A 207 27.29 -15.38 -15.24
C ARG A 207 28.77 -15.21 -15.60
N GLY A 208 29.08 -14.72 -16.81
CA GLY A 208 30.45 -14.45 -17.23
C GLY A 208 31.09 -13.36 -16.39
N GLU A 209 32.27 -13.63 -15.83
CA GLU A 209 32.97 -12.72 -14.91
C GLU A 209 33.24 -11.34 -15.52
N SER A 210 33.48 -11.27 -16.83
CA SER A 210 33.59 -10.02 -17.61
C SER A 210 32.27 -9.24 -17.69
N VAL A 211 31.15 -9.93 -17.89
CA VAL A 211 29.81 -9.33 -17.95
C VAL A 211 29.38 -8.82 -16.57
N VAL A 212 29.64 -9.60 -15.52
CA VAL A 212 29.42 -9.17 -14.12
C VAL A 212 30.28 -7.96 -13.77
N THR A 213 31.56 -7.95 -14.17
CA THR A 213 32.46 -6.80 -13.99
C THR A 213 31.94 -5.55 -14.69
N GLU A 214 31.48 -5.68 -15.93
CA GLU A 214 30.98 -4.55 -16.72
C GLU A 214 29.64 -4.02 -16.20
N ILE A 215 28.73 -4.88 -15.76
CA ILE A 215 27.48 -4.49 -15.08
C ILE A 215 27.82 -3.70 -13.80
N ASN A 216 28.75 -4.19 -12.98
CA ASN A 216 29.19 -3.48 -11.77
C ASN A 216 29.84 -2.13 -12.10
N ARG A 217 30.60 -2.03 -13.21
CA ARG A 217 31.19 -0.78 -13.71
C ARG A 217 30.12 0.25 -14.05
N VAL A 218 29.04 -0.17 -14.73
CA VAL A 218 27.90 0.70 -15.08
C VAL A 218 27.11 1.13 -13.83
N ILE A 219 26.87 0.21 -12.88
CA ILE A 219 26.21 0.54 -11.60
C ILE A 219 27.00 1.63 -10.86
N LEU A 220 28.32 1.48 -10.70
CA LEU A 220 29.17 2.46 -10.05
C LEU A 220 29.16 3.84 -10.75
N GLN A 221 29.05 3.87 -12.09
CA GLN A 221 28.90 5.14 -12.82
C GLN A 221 27.55 5.81 -12.57
N LEU A 222 26.46 5.03 -12.48
CA LEU A 222 25.13 5.56 -12.15
C LEU A 222 25.07 6.09 -10.71
N GLU A 223 25.65 5.38 -9.74
CA GLU A 223 25.76 5.84 -8.34
C GLU A 223 26.58 7.13 -8.22
N GLN A 224 27.70 7.24 -8.94
CA GLN A 224 28.51 8.47 -8.99
C GLN A 224 27.77 9.63 -9.68
N SER A 225 26.98 9.36 -10.72
CA SER A 225 26.14 10.35 -11.37
C SER A 225 25.04 10.84 -10.44
N GLU A 226 24.34 9.94 -9.73
CA GLU A 226 23.31 10.33 -8.76
C GLU A 226 23.91 11.12 -7.59
N ALA A 227 25.04 10.70 -7.03
CA ALA A 227 25.73 11.43 -5.98
C ALA A 227 26.15 12.85 -6.43
N SER A 228 26.58 12.99 -7.68
CA SER A 228 26.90 14.28 -8.31
C SER A 228 25.64 15.15 -8.46
N GLN A 229 24.54 14.59 -8.98
CA GLN A 229 23.26 15.29 -9.11
C GLN A 229 22.68 15.69 -7.74
N GLN A 230 22.82 14.84 -6.71
CA GLN A 230 22.44 15.18 -5.34
C GLN A 230 23.29 16.34 -4.79
N ASN A 231 24.57 16.43 -5.12
CA ASN A 231 25.43 17.54 -4.71
C ASN A 231 25.11 18.84 -5.46
N ILE A 232 24.83 18.76 -6.76
CA ILE A 232 24.28 19.88 -7.57
C ILE A 232 22.96 20.37 -6.94
N ASN A 233 22.05 19.45 -6.61
CA ASN A 233 20.76 19.77 -5.98
C ASN A 233 20.91 20.37 -4.57
N LYS A 234 21.99 20.06 -3.83
CA LYS A 234 22.33 20.71 -2.55
C LYS A 234 22.87 22.12 -2.74
N MET A 235 23.71 22.36 -3.76
CA MET A 235 24.29 23.67 -4.07
C MET A 235 23.26 24.64 -4.68
N ILE A 236 22.48 24.18 -5.64
CA ILE A 236 21.52 24.99 -6.42
C ILE A 236 20.16 25.10 -5.70
N GLY A 237 19.86 24.15 -4.80
CA GLY A 237 18.62 24.06 -4.05
C GLY A 237 17.45 23.54 -4.90
N VAL A 238 16.72 22.56 -4.37
CA VAL A 238 15.52 21.99 -5.02
C VAL A 238 14.49 23.09 -5.29
N GLY A 239 14.04 23.21 -6.54
CA GLY A 239 13.26 24.37 -7.02
C GLY A 239 11.99 24.68 -6.21
N SER A 240 11.32 23.65 -5.70
CA SER A 240 10.10 23.78 -4.87
C SER A 240 10.30 24.46 -3.51
N LYS A 241 11.53 24.82 -3.11
CA LYS A 241 11.81 25.63 -1.91
C LYS A 241 12.13 27.10 -2.20
N ARG A 242 12.05 27.56 -3.46
CA ARG A 242 12.43 28.93 -3.85
C ARG A 242 11.35 29.98 -3.54
N GLN A 243 11.09 30.20 -2.24
CA GLN A 243 10.64 31.51 -1.73
C GLN A 243 11.82 32.43 -1.39
N ASN A 244 13.02 32.12 -1.90
CA ASN A 244 14.18 33.00 -1.80
C ASN A 244 13.91 34.24 -2.65
N THR A 245 13.64 35.37 -2.00
CA THR A 245 13.80 36.69 -2.63
C THR A 245 15.19 36.77 -3.23
N ILE A 246 15.26 36.96 -4.55
CA ILE A 246 16.50 37.16 -5.29
C ILE A 246 17.25 38.32 -4.61
N PRO A 247 18.48 38.11 -4.08
CA PRO A 247 19.18 39.13 -3.31
C PRO A 247 19.60 40.24 -4.27
N MET A 248 18.96 41.40 -4.17
CA MET A 248 19.20 42.55 -5.04
C MET A 248 20.47 43.32 -4.61
N GLU A 249 21.58 42.60 -4.48
CA GLU A 249 22.85 43.06 -3.93
C GLU A 249 24.00 42.46 -4.75
N ILE A 250 24.96 43.29 -5.13
CA ILE A 250 26.23 42.84 -5.74
C ILE A 250 27.42 43.39 -4.97
N LYS A 251 28.53 42.65 -4.98
CA LYS A 251 29.83 43.15 -4.50
C LYS A 251 30.61 43.74 -5.68
N LEU A 252 31.02 45.00 -5.55
CA LEU A 252 31.84 45.69 -6.56
C LEU A 252 33.34 45.37 -6.37
N ASN A 253 34.15 45.73 -7.37
CA ASN A 253 35.58 45.40 -7.42
C ASN A 253 36.41 46.10 -6.32
N ASP A 254 35.92 47.19 -5.74
CA ASP A 254 36.50 47.86 -4.56
C ASP A 254 36.14 47.17 -3.23
N GLY A 255 35.27 46.15 -3.29
CA GLY A 255 34.77 45.40 -2.14
C GLY A 255 33.49 45.95 -1.52
N SER A 256 32.95 47.08 -2.01
CA SER A 256 31.68 47.65 -1.55
C SER A 256 30.47 46.80 -2.00
N ILE A 257 29.32 47.00 -1.34
CA ILE A 257 28.04 46.38 -1.73
C ILE A 257 27.19 47.45 -2.41
N CYS A 258 26.58 47.10 -3.54
CA CYS A 258 25.67 47.95 -4.31
C CYS A 258 24.31 47.27 -4.45
N ASP A 259 23.25 48.00 -4.12
CA ASP A 259 21.85 47.59 -4.14
C ASP A 259 21.01 48.28 -5.25
N ASP A 260 21.64 49.09 -6.12
CA ASP A 260 20.95 49.64 -7.28
C ASP A 260 20.53 48.50 -8.23
N LYS A 261 19.23 48.41 -8.48
CA LYS A 261 18.63 47.35 -9.29
C LYS A 261 19.24 47.24 -10.70
N ASN A 262 19.64 48.36 -11.32
CA ASN A 262 20.19 48.35 -12.68
C ASN A 262 21.65 47.91 -12.66
N MET A 263 22.44 48.37 -11.69
CA MET A 263 23.81 47.89 -11.50
C MET A 263 23.86 46.40 -11.17
N VAL A 264 22.98 45.91 -10.28
CA VAL A 264 22.83 44.48 -9.95
C VAL A 264 22.53 43.65 -11.20
N ILE A 265 21.50 44.02 -11.96
CA ILE A 265 21.09 43.30 -13.18
C ILE A 265 22.19 43.34 -14.25
N ASN A 266 22.82 44.49 -14.47
CA ASN A 266 23.89 44.62 -15.46
C ASN A 266 25.13 43.80 -15.07
N LYS A 267 25.52 43.77 -13.79
CA LYS A 267 26.65 42.96 -13.33
C LYS A 267 26.38 41.46 -13.52
N TRP A 268 25.19 40.98 -13.14
CA TRP A 268 24.81 39.58 -13.37
C TRP A 268 24.74 39.23 -14.87
N LYS A 269 24.27 40.15 -15.71
CA LYS A 269 24.28 39.96 -17.16
C LYS A 269 25.72 39.77 -17.66
N CYS A 270 26.63 40.70 -17.36
CA CYS A 270 28.03 40.61 -17.78
C CYS A 270 28.72 39.34 -17.23
N ASP A 271 28.48 38.99 -15.96
CA ASP A 271 29.08 37.80 -15.34
C ASP A 271 28.59 36.50 -16.00
N PHE A 272 27.32 36.46 -16.42
CA PHE A 272 26.74 35.32 -17.14
C PHE A 272 27.23 35.23 -18.59
N GLU A 273 27.36 36.36 -19.28
CA GLU A 273 27.98 36.45 -20.61
C GLU A 273 29.46 36.04 -20.57
N GLU A 274 30.22 36.42 -19.53
CA GLU A 274 31.60 36.00 -19.32
C GLU A 274 31.71 34.48 -18.99
N MET A 275 30.71 33.90 -18.31
CA MET A 275 30.65 32.46 -18.07
C MET A 275 30.36 31.65 -19.34
N LEU A 276 29.48 32.13 -20.22
CA LEU A 276 29.12 31.44 -21.46
C LEU A 276 30.24 31.54 -22.52
N ASN A 277 30.81 32.73 -22.70
CA ASN A 277 31.75 33.00 -23.79
C ASN A 277 33.19 32.52 -23.51
N LYS A 278 33.46 31.88 -22.36
CA LYS A 278 34.82 31.60 -21.87
C LYS A 278 35.59 30.48 -22.58
N ASN A 279 34.99 29.85 -23.58
CA ASN A 279 35.54 28.67 -24.27
C ASN A 279 35.97 28.92 -25.74
N SER A 280 35.92 30.16 -26.26
CA SER A 280 36.34 30.43 -27.65
C SER A 280 37.84 30.29 -27.89
N ASP A 281 38.66 30.65 -26.89
CA ASP A 281 40.11 30.79 -27.04
C ASP A 281 40.88 29.81 -26.15
N ASN A 282 41.33 28.71 -26.77
CA ASN A 282 42.38 27.73 -26.39
C ASN A 282 41.94 26.28 -26.09
N SER A 283 41.62 25.51 -27.14
CA SER A 283 42.10 24.11 -27.27
C SER A 283 41.93 23.58 -28.70
N ASN A 284 43.03 23.36 -29.42
CA ASN A 284 43.03 22.63 -30.70
C ASN A 284 43.07 21.11 -30.46
N GLU A 285 41.98 20.52 -29.98
CA GLU A 285 41.82 19.05 -29.97
C GLU A 285 40.50 18.66 -30.66
N THR A 286 40.61 18.08 -31.85
CA THR A 286 39.48 17.61 -32.66
C THR A 286 39.06 16.20 -32.25
N GLU A 287 38.00 16.09 -31.44
CA GLU A 287 37.23 14.83 -31.35
C GLU A 287 35.93 14.93 -32.17
N ASN A 288 35.62 13.84 -32.87
CA ASN A 288 34.66 13.83 -33.97
C ASN A 288 33.34 13.15 -33.55
N CYS A 289 32.42 13.94 -32.99
CA CYS A 289 31.10 13.47 -32.57
C CYS A 289 30.02 13.96 -33.54
N ASN A 290 29.57 13.08 -34.44
CA ASN A 290 28.37 13.31 -35.24
C ASN A 290 27.12 13.35 -34.34
N SER A 291 26.45 14.50 -34.32
CA SER A 291 25.06 14.65 -33.85
C SER A 291 24.30 15.51 -34.87
N ASP A 292 23.02 15.19 -35.11
CA ASP A 292 22.25 15.79 -36.20
C ASP A 292 22.14 17.32 -36.08
N ILE A 293 22.54 18.01 -37.14
CA ILE A 293 22.56 19.49 -37.19
C ILE A 293 21.12 20.02 -37.29
N ILE A 294 20.61 20.54 -36.18
CA ILE A 294 19.58 21.58 -36.21
C ILE A 294 20.30 22.87 -36.61
N CYS A 295 19.91 23.49 -37.72
CA CYS A 295 20.66 24.62 -38.27
C CYS A 295 20.67 25.84 -37.32
N ASP A 296 21.86 26.24 -36.87
CA ASP A 296 22.07 27.44 -36.03
C ASP A 296 21.60 28.74 -36.71
N GLU A 297 21.47 28.74 -38.05
CA GLU A 297 20.89 29.83 -38.86
C GLU A 297 19.47 30.27 -38.40
N ILE A 298 18.76 29.44 -37.63
CA ILE A 298 17.45 29.76 -37.04
C ILE A 298 17.58 30.52 -35.71
N LEU A 299 18.69 30.34 -34.98
CA LEU A 299 18.91 30.93 -33.64
C LEU A 299 19.47 32.37 -33.70
N ASP A 300 20.19 32.72 -34.77
CA ASP A 300 20.77 34.05 -34.99
C ASP A 300 19.79 35.07 -35.64
N GLY A 301 18.53 34.71 -35.81
CA GLY A 301 17.50 35.59 -36.40
C GLY A 301 17.07 36.75 -35.49
N GLU A 302 16.63 37.87 -36.07
CA GLU A 302 15.97 38.94 -35.30
C GLU A 302 14.67 38.43 -34.68
N ILE A 303 14.66 38.25 -33.35
CA ILE A 303 13.51 37.77 -32.57
C ILE A 303 12.27 38.62 -32.87
N THR A 304 11.26 38.02 -33.52
CA THR A 304 10.09 38.76 -33.96
C THR A 304 9.13 39.07 -32.81
N THR A 305 8.35 40.13 -32.95
CA THR A 305 7.28 40.47 -32.01
C THR A 305 6.21 39.37 -31.89
N SER A 306 6.05 38.52 -32.91
CA SER A 306 5.14 37.37 -32.90
C SER A 306 5.67 36.23 -32.03
N GLU A 307 6.97 35.96 -32.08
CA GLU A 307 7.61 34.95 -31.21
C GLU A 307 7.60 35.39 -29.75
N VAL A 308 7.94 36.65 -29.47
CA VAL A 308 7.80 37.22 -28.11
C VAL A 308 6.35 37.11 -27.61
N TYR A 309 5.37 37.41 -28.46
CA TYR A 309 3.95 37.26 -28.11
C TYR A 309 3.57 35.81 -27.81
N ASN A 310 4.02 34.85 -28.63
CA ASN A 310 3.76 33.43 -28.43
C ASN A 310 4.44 32.88 -27.16
N VAL A 311 5.70 33.26 -26.89
CA VAL A 311 6.41 32.90 -25.66
C VAL A 311 5.72 33.48 -24.43
N VAL A 312 5.28 34.74 -24.46
CA VAL A 312 4.50 35.35 -23.37
C VAL A 312 3.15 34.64 -23.19
N LYS A 313 2.45 34.31 -24.28
CA LYS A 313 1.17 33.58 -24.25
C LYS A 313 1.31 32.19 -23.61
N VAL A 314 2.34 31.43 -23.96
CA VAL A 314 2.63 30.10 -23.39
C VAL A 314 3.13 30.21 -21.93
N SER A 315 3.83 31.30 -21.59
CA SER A 315 4.29 31.56 -20.22
C SER A 315 3.16 31.94 -19.26
N LYS A 316 2.08 32.56 -19.76
CA LYS A 316 0.87 32.92 -18.98
C LYS A 316 -0.13 31.77 -18.78
N CYS A 317 0.29 30.52 -18.97
CA CYS A 317 -0.53 29.34 -18.67
C CYS A 317 -0.46 28.94 -17.17
N GLY A 318 -0.61 29.91 -16.24
CA GLY A 318 -0.80 29.68 -14.81
C GLY A 318 0.39 29.08 -14.03
N LYS A 319 1.60 29.07 -14.60
CA LYS A 319 2.77 28.37 -14.02
C LYS A 319 3.54 29.18 -12.97
N SER A 320 3.30 30.49 -12.82
CA SER A 320 3.86 31.31 -11.73
C SER A 320 3.20 32.69 -11.63
N PRO A 321 2.63 33.09 -10.47
CA PRO A 321 1.86 34.33 -10.33
C PRO A 321 2.57 35.62 -10.81
N GLY A 322 3.90 35.70 -10.68
CA GLY A 322 4.68 36.87 -11.10
C GLY A 322 4.80 37.08 -12.61
N VAL A 323 4.37 36.14 -13.44
CA VAL A 323 4.36 36.25 -14.92
C VAL A 323 2.99 36.72 -15.42
N ASP A 324 1.93 36.23 -14.80
CA ASP A 324 0.55 36.54 -15.17
C ASP A 324 0.21 38.02 -14.89
N ASP A 325 0.70 38.55 -13.76
CA ASP A 325 0.50 39.94 -13.31
C ASP A 325 1.25 41.02 -14.13
N ILE A 326 2.08 40.67 -15.11
CA ILE A 326 2.85 41.64 -15.90
C ILE A 326 1.90 42.56 -16.71
N PRO A 327 1.80 43.88 -16.43
CA PRO A 327 0.83 44.77 -17.06
C PRO A 327 1.33 45.36 -18.38
N LEU A 328 0.42 45.52 -19.35
CA LEU A 328 0.68 46.27 -20.58
C LEU A 328 0.65 47.79 -20.31
N VAL A 329 1.84 48.31 -20.00
CA VAL A 329 2.29 49.73 -20.00
C VAL A 329 1.19 50.81 -19.91
N GLN A 330 1.06 51.44 -18.73
CA GLN A 330 0.76 52.87 -18.65
C GLN A 330 1.39 53.52 -17.42
N LYS A 331 1.65 54.83 -17.50
CA LYS A 331 2.33 55.63 -16.45
C LYS A 331 1.31 56.38 -15.60
N THR A 332 1.48 56.45 -14.28
CA THR A 332 1.80 57.71 -13.55
C THR A 332 1.88 57.58 -12.02
N ASN A 333 2.53 58.58 -11.41
CA ASN A 333 2.89 58.70 -9.99
C ASN A 333 1.70 58.86 -9.01
N ARG A 334 1.88 58.40 -7.75
CA ARG A 334 2.03 59.28 -6.57
C ARG A 334 2.50 58.57 -5.28
N LYS A 335 2.66 59.33 -4.18
CA LYS A 335 3.54 59.05 -3.02
C LYS A 335 2.84 58.49 -1.77
N LYS A 336 3.59 57.64 -1.05
CA LYS A 336 3.74 57.52 0.42
C LYS A 336 2.54 57.86 1.34
N HIS A 337 1.99 56.83 1.98
CA HIS A 337 1.70 56.81 3.43
C HIS A 337 1.61 55.35 3.90
N SER A 338 2.61 54.85 4.65
CA SER A 338 2.72 53.44 5.04
C SER A 338 2.32 53.20 6.50
N ASP A 339 3.02 53.86 7.43
CA ASP A 339 3.30 53.21 8.71
C ASP A 339 2.21 53.38 9.78
N ASN A 340 1.39 54.44 9.67
CA ASN A 340 0.18 54.59 10.48
C ASN A 340 -0.98 53.66 10.04
N LYS A 341 -1.02 53.22 8.76
CA LYS A 341 -2.12 52.37 8.29
C LYS A 341 -2.10 51.01 8.97
N ARG A 342 -0.92 50.39 9.06
CA ARG A 342 -0.72 49.10 9.75
C ARG A 342 -1.09 49.14 11.23
N LEU A 343 -0.86 50.26 11.92
CA LEU A 343 -1.20 50.39 13.34
C LEU A 343 -2.72 50.49 13.54
N ASN A 344 -3.42 51.26 12.71
CA ASN A 344 -4.89 51.32 12.74
C ASN A 344 -5.52 49.98 12.30
N GLU A 345 -5.05 49.35 11.21
CA GLU A 345 -5.50 48.01 10.80
C GLU A 345 -5.29 46.96 11.90
N TYR A 346 -4.22 47.07 12.70
CA TYR A 346 -4.00 46.22 13.86
C TYR A 346 -5.02 46.49 14.98
N PHE A 347 -5.30 47.76 15.32
CA PHE A 347 -6.29 48.10 16.35
C PHE A 347 -7.73 47.77 15.93
N GLU A 348 -8.10 47.99 14.67
CA GLU A 348 -9.42 47.61 14.14
C GLU A 348 -9.58 46.10 14.11
N ARG A 349 -8.61 45.32 13.61
CA ARG A 349 -8.65 43.84 13.70
C ARG A 349 -8.71 43.35 15.15
N LYS A 350 -8.03 44.01 16.08
CA LYS A 350 -8.02 43.68 17.52
C LYS A 350 -9.34 43.99 18.22
N ASN A 351 -10.09 44.99 17.75
CA ASN A 351 -11.43 45.29 18.24
C ASN A 351 -12.49 44.41 17.57
N ALA A 352 -12.42 44.19 16.25
CA ALA A 352 -13.30 43.24 15.54
C ALA A 352 -13.20 41.82 16.12
N MET A 353 -12.01 41.35 16.48
CA MET A 353 -11.83 40.06 17.16
C MET A 353 -12.46 39.98 18.57
N ARG A 354 -12.81 41.11 19.20
CA ARG A 354 -13.57 41.13 20.48
C ARG A 354 -15.08 41.08 20.26
N GLU A 355 -15.57 41.49 19.09
CA GLU A 355 -17.00 41.48 18.74
C GLU A 355 -17.42 40.20 17.98
N LEU A 356 -16.46 39.37 17.57
CA LEU A 356 -16.75 37.99 17.15
C LEU A 356 -17.48 37.23 18.27
N PRO A 357 -18.58 36.51 17.98
CA PRO A 357 -19.46 35.89 19.00
C PRO A 357 -18.79 34.76 19.81
N PHE A 358 -17.55 34.41 19.48
CA PHE A 358 -16.75 33.39 20.17
C PHE A 358 -15.88 33.95 21.31
N PHE A 359 -15.68 35.28 21.41
CA PHE A 359 -14.83 35.88 22.45
C PHE A 359 -15.40 35.75 23.89
N GLY A 360 -16.65 35.30 24.03
CA GLY A 360 -17.28 34.95 25.30
C GLY A 360 -17.18 33.47 25.73
N ILE A 361 -16.68 32.56 24.88
CA ILE A 361 -16.73 31.11 25.16
C ILE A 361 -15.67 30.72 26.20
N ARG A 362 -16.12 30.56 27.45
CA ARG A 362 -15.32 30.06 28.58
C ARG A 362 -15.00 28.55 28.48
N SER A 363 -14.08 28.23 27.58
CA SER A 363 -13.07 27.16 27.67
C SER A 363 -13.45 25.72 28.12
N THR A 364 -14.72 25.34 28.17
CA THR A 364 -15.13 23.94 28.40
C THR A 364 -14.90 23.08 27.16
N SER A 365 -15.48 23.43 26.01
CA SER A 365 -15.36 22.62 24.77
C SER A 365 -13.91 22.44 24.32
N LEU A 366 -13.12 23.52 24.31
CA LEU A 366 -11.70 23.45 23.91
C LEU A 366 -10.86 22.60 24.88
N LYS A 367 -11.17 22.65 26.19
CA LYS A 367 -10.52 21.77 27.17
C LYS A 367 -10.93 20.32 26.97
N ASN A 368 -12.21 20.03 26.75
CA ASN A 368 -12.70 18.68 26.48
C ASN A 368 -12.03 18.08 25.23
N CYS A 369 -11.83 18.85 24.15
CA CYS A 369 -11.08 18.41 22.97
C CYS A 369 -9.61 18.07 23.29
N LEU A 370 -8.96 18.83 24.19
CA LEU A 370 -7.59 18.56 24.62
C LEU A 370 -7.50 17.33 25.54
N ASP A 371 -8.44 17.16 26.46
CA ASP A 371 -8.52 16.02 27.37
C ASP A 371 -8.85 14.72 26.61
N VAL A 372 -9.79 14.74 25.66
CA VAL A 372 -10.03 13.62 24.71
C VAL A 372 -8.79 13.32 23.88
N SER A 373 -8.09 14.35 23.40
CA SER A 373 -6.82 14.17 22.67
C SER A 373 -5.69 13.60 23.53
N ALA A 374 -5.74 13.75 24.86
CA ALA A 374 -4.83 13.08 25.79
C ALA A 374 -5.24 11.60 26.03
N ILE A 375 -6.54 11.31 26.16
CA ILE A 375 -7.08 9.95 26.30
C ILE A 375 -6.73 9.11 25.06
N LEU A 376 -7.04 9.60 23.85
CA LEU A 376 -6.72 8.88 22.60
C LEU A 376 -5.22 8.65 22.43
N ARG A 377 -4.35 9.56 22.92
CA ARG A 377 -2.90 9.36 22.93
C ARG A 377 -2.42 8.35 23.99
N SER A 378 -3.15 8.19 25.09
CA SER A 378 -2.94 7.13 26.08
C SER A 378 -3.33 5.76 25.52
N GLU A 379 -4.52 5.65 24.90
CA GLU A 379 -5.02 4.41 24.32
C GLU A 379 -4.18 3.95 23.12
N LEU A 380 -3.78 4.88 22.24
CA LEU A 380 -2.84 4.59 21.16
C LEU A 380 -1.48 4.10 21.67
N LYS A 381 -1.06 4.48 22.90
CA LYS A 381 0.16 3.96 23.54
C LYS A 381 -0.09 2.56 24.13
N SER A 382 -1.25 2.31 24.73
CA SER A 382 -1.68 0.99 25.21
C SER A 382 -1.76 -0.04 24.09
N LEU A 383 -2.47 0.28 23.00
CA LEU A 383 -2.59 -0.56 21.81
C LEU A 383 -1.24 -0.85 21.14
N LYS A 384 -0.28 0.09 21.20
CA LYS A 384 1.11 -0.15 20.74
C LYS A 384 1.90 -1.09 21.65
N SER A 385 1.59 -1.16 22.95
CA SER A 385 2.14 -2.21 23.84
C SER A 385 1.53 -3.57 23.52
N GLN A 386 0.20 -3.64 23.42
CA GLN A 386 -0.52 -4.88 23.09
C GLN A 386 -0.07 -5.45 21.74
N LEU A 387 0.08 -4.61 20.70
CA LEU A 387 0.63 -5.02 19.41
C LEU A 387 2.09 -5.48 19.48
N HIS A 388 2.90 -4.94 20.42
CA HIS A 388 4.25 -5.43 20.66
C HIS A 388 4.23 -6.80 21.36
N GLU A 389 3.39 -6.97 22.38
CA GLU A 389 3.17 -8.23 23.10
C GLU A 389 2.66 -9.33 22.16
N CYS A 390 1.69 -9.02 21.28
CA CYS A 390 1.24 -9.93 20.22
C CYS A 390 2.36 -10.30 19.23
N LYS A 391 3.26 -9.36 18.87
CA LYS A 391 4.42 -9.65 18.02
C LYS A 391 5.51 -10.45 18.74
N VAL A 392 5.61 -10.36 20.07
CA VAL A 392 6.48 -11.23 20.89
C VAL A 392 5.88 -12.63 20.99
N ALA A 393 4.57 -12.74 21.23
CA ALA A 393 3.85 -14.02 21.22
C ALA A 393 3.98 -14.72 19.85
N HIS A 394 3.64 -14.05 18.76
CA HIS A 394 3.74 -14.65 17.42
C HIS A 394 5.18 -15.04 17.04
N ARG A 395 6.20 -14.30 17.50
CA ARG A 395 7.60 -14.73 17.36
C ARG A 395 7.93 -15.97 18.17
N LYS A 396 7.40 -16.10 19.39
CA LYS A 396 7.51 -17.32 20.19
C LYS A 396 6.81 -18.49 19.51
N ASP A 397 5.61 -18.28 18.96
CA ASP A 397 4.86 -19.31 18.22
C ASP A 397 5.63 -19.77 16.96
N ILE A 398 6.30 -18.83 16.25
CA ILE A 398 7.22 -19.15 15.13
C ILE A 398 8.43 -19.94 15.63
N THR A 399 9.06 -19.56 16.74
CA THR A 399 10.20 -20.31 17.29
C THR A 399 9.77 -21.70 17.75
N GLU A 400 8.63 -21.86 18.40
CA GLU A 400 8.10 -23.18 18.78
C GLU A 400 7.72 -24.03 17.54
N SER A 401 7.26 -23.40 16.46
CA SER A 401 7.05 -24.07 15.16
C SER A 401 8.37 -24.47 14.48
N GLN A 402 9.43 -23.67 14.63
CA GLN A 402 10.78 -23.97 14.14
C GLN A 402 11.47 -25.06 14.97
N ASP A 403 11.27 -25.07 16.30
CA ASP A 403 11.70 -26.15 17.19
C ASP A 403 10.96 -27.46 16.84
N HIS A 404 9.65 -27.41 16.59
CA HIS A 404 8.89 -28.55 16.08
C HIS A 404 9.35 -29.03 14.70
N LEU A 405 9.65 -28.13 13.76
CA LEU A 405 10.21 -28.50 12.47
C LEU A 405 11.59 -29.13 12.62
N THR A 406 12.43 -28.60 13.51
CA THR A 406 13.76 -29.15 13.82
C THR A 406 13.65 -30.54 14.47
N GLU A 407 12.63 -30.77 15.31
CA GLU A 407 12.37 -32.09 15.89
C GLU A 407 11.84 -33.06 14.83
N LEU A 408 10.95 -32.64 13.93
CA LEU A 408 10.53 -33.42 12.76
C LEU A 408 11.69 -33.72 11.80
N GLU A 409 12.66 -32.81 11.64
CA GLU A 409 13.90 -33.07 10.90
C GLU A 409 14.81 -34.05 11.63
N ARG A 410 14.86 -34.05 12.97
CA ARG A 410 15.56 -35.07 13.77
C ARG A 410 14.84 -36.41 13.69
N GLU A 411 13.51 -36.46 13.76
CA GLU A 411 12.72 -37.68 13.59
C GLU A 411 12.86 -38.23 12.17
N ASN A 412 12.80 -37.39 11.14
CA ASN A 412 13.05 -37.77 9.74
C ASN A 412 14.51 -38.22 9.53
N THR A 413 15.49 -37.59 10.19
CA THR A 413 16.89 -38.06 10.19
C THR A 413 17.05 -39.38 10.95
N SER A 414 16.30 -39.58 12.04
CA SER A 414 16.26 -40.82 12.82
C SER A 414 15.54 -41.94 12.07
N LEU A 415 14.50 -41.62 11.28
CA LEU A 415 13.77 -42.53 10.40
C LEU A 415 14.59 -42.86 9.16
N LYS A 416 15.27 -41.89 8.53
CA LYS A 416 16.28 -42.14 7.49
C LYS A 416 17.39 -43.02 8.05
N LYS A 417 17.89 -42.73 9.25
CA LYS A 417 18.86 -43.59 9.93
C LYS A 417 18.25 -44.95 10.27
N HIS A 418 16.97 -45.08 10.60
CA HIS A 418 16.34 -46.38 10.86
C HIS A 418 16.06 -47.14 9.55
N ILE A 419 15.82 -46.44 8.43
CA ILE A 419 15.71 -47.00 7.09
C ILE A 419 17.10 -47.37 6.55
N GLU A 420 18.16 -46.65 6.92
CA GLU A 420 19.55 -47.00 6.63
C GLU A 420 20.01 -48.14 7.52
N ASP A 421 19.78 -48.11 8.84
CA ASP A 421 20.05 -49.20 9.77
C ASP A 421 19.18 -50.43 9.46
N SER A 422 17.95 -50.26 8.94
CA SER A 422 17.10 -51.35 8.45
C SER A 422 17.56 -51.83 7.09
N ALA A 423 17.91 -50.96 6.13
CA ALA A 423 18.50 -51.38 4.87
C ALA A 423 19.88 -52.01 5.09
N ILE A 424 20.60 -51.65 6.15
CA ILE A 424 21.82 -52.30 6.65
C ILE A 424 21.46 -53.57 7.44
N GLN A 425 20.29 -53.67 8.09
CA GLN A 425 19.81 -54.89 8.76
C GLN A 425 19.30 -55.92 7.75
N ASP A 426 18.64 -55.49 6.69
CA ASP A 426 18.20 -56.21 5.51
C ASP A 426 19.38 -56.52 4.61
N GLN A 427 20.36 -55.62 4.47
CA GLN A 427 21.65 -55.98 3.89
C GLN A 427 22.46 -56.87 4.83
N LYS A 428 22.24 -56.88 6.16
CA LYS A 428 22.73 -57.87 7.15
C LYS A 428 21.81 -59.09 7.28
N LEU A 429 20.70 -59.17 6.53
CA LEU A 429 19.75 -60.30 6.49
C LEU A 429 19.89 -61.03 5.16
N SER A 430 19.87 -60.29 4.05
CA SER A 430 20.61 -60.60 2.82
C SER A 430 22.05 -61.02 3.13
N LYS A 431 22.67 -60.53 4.22
CA LYS A 431 23.93 -61.06 4.77
C LYS A 431 23.80 -61.92 6.05
N ASN A 432 22.61 -62.31 6.52
CA ASN A 432 22.44 -63.62 7.18
C ASN A 432 22.25 -64.74 6.13
N ILE A 433 22.06 -64.34 4.87
CA ILE A 433 21.98 -65.20 3.70
C ILE A 433 23.31 -65.17 2.91
N SER A 434 24.09 -64.08 3.00
CA SER A 434 25.35 -63.82 2.29
C SER A 434 26.58 -63.52 3.20
N THR A 435 26.42 -63.33 4.52
CA THR A 435 27.52 -63.36 5.53
C THR A 435 27.31 -64.30 6.74
N LYS A 436 26.16 -64.96 6.91
CA LYS A 436 26.12 -66.36 7.41
C LYS A 436 26.55 -67.38 6.34
N PHE A 437 27.28 -66.83 5.38
CA PHE A 437 27.78 -67.30 4.10
C PHE A 437 29.05 -66.43 3.76
N LEU A 438 29.69 -65.74 4.77
CA LEU A 438 30.94 -64.87 4.75
C LEU A 438 31.09 -63.70 5.82
N ASN A 439 30.83 -63.91 7.11
CA ASN A 439 31.13 -63.10 8.35
C ASN A 439 31.03 -61.52 8.46
N TRP A 440 30.03 -61.04 9.24
CA TRP A 440 30.06 -60.12 10.43
C TRP A 440 30.84 -58.76 10.56
N ASN A 441 30.11 -57.64 10.80
CA ASN A 441 30.39 -56.42 11.66
C ASN A 441 31.67 -55.54 11.45
N PRO A 442 31.96 -54.42 12.20
CA PRO A 442 31.20 -53.64 13.23
C PRO A 442 31.21 -52.08 13.09
N ASN A 443 30.72 -51.39 14.15
CA ASN A 443 30.60 -49.93 14.43
C ASN A 443 31.92 -49.10 14.35
N SER A 444 31.93 -47.75 14.36
CA SER A 444 31.67 -46.86 15.52
C SER A 444 32.07 -45.38 15.21
N LEU A 445 31.86 -44.32 16.03
CA LEU A 445 31.32 -44.16 17.40
C LEU A 445 30.31 -42.96 17.45
N VAL A 446 30.27 -41.86 18.25
CA VAL A 446 31.02 -41.32 19.42
C VAL A 446 30.11 -40.46 20.35
N GLN A 447 30.65 -39.67 21.28
CA GLN A 447 29.96 -38.85 22.32
C GLN A 447 29.83 -37.35 21.91
N LYS A 448 29.11 -36.42 22.54
CA LYS A 448 29.23 -35.81 23.92
C LYS A 448 28.26 -34.58 23.96
N THR A 449 27.82 -33.89 25.04
CA THR A 449 28.07 -33.83 26.51
C THR A 449 26.77 -33.35 27.23
N ASN A 450 26.80 -32.86 28.49
CA ASN A 450 25.63 -32.38 29.26
C ASN A 450 26.00 -31.19 30.20
N ARG A 451 25.16 -30.14 30.37
CA ARG A 451 25.06 -29.19 31.54
C ARG A 451 24.35 -27.83 31.24
N LYS A 452 23.11 -27.62 31.73
CA LYS A 452 22.58 -26.33 32.26
C LYS A 452 21.12 -26.45 32.78
N LYS A 453 20.92 -26.49 34.11
CA LYS A 453 19.63 -26.22 34.80
C LYS A 453 19.88 -25.69 36.22
N HIS A 454 20.11 -24.38 36.35
CA HIS A 454 20.24 -23.72 37.67
C HIS A 454 19.89 -22.21 37.68
N SER A 455 19.34 -21.68 36.58
CA SER A 455 19.09 -20.23 36.39
C SER A 455 17.74 -19.79 36.98
N ASP A 456 16.69 -20.55 36.70
CA ASP A 456 15.36 -19.93 36.54
C ASP A 456 14.53 -19.92 37.84
N ASN A 457 14.80 -20.85 38.76
CA ASN A 457 14.18 -20.86 40.08
C ASN A 457 14.50 -19.60 40.92
N LYS A 458 15.60 -18.89 40.64
CA LYS A 458 15.92 -17.63 41.34
C LYS A 458 14.95 -16.51 40.97
N ARG A 459 14.63 -16.38 39.67
CA ARG A 459 13.70 -15.36 39.15
C ARG A 459 12.26 -15.55 39.60
N LEU A 460 11.83 -16.81 39.82
CA LEU A 460 10.46 -17.10 40.20
C LEU A 460 10.15 -16.64 41.64
N ASN A 461 11.09 -16.82 42.58
CA ASN A 461 10.90 -16.39 43.97
C ASN A 461 10.88 -14.84 44.09
N GLU A 462 11.78 -14.14 43.39
CA GLU A 462 11.82 -12.67 43.33
C GLU A 462 10.50 -12.04 42.82
N TYR A 463 9.72 -12.79 42.02
CA TYR A 463 8.40 -12.36 41.54
C TYR A 463 7.29 -12.51 42.60
N PHE A 464 7.30 -13.58 43.40
CA PHE A 464 6.26 -13.83 44.40
C PHE A 464 6.34 -12.88 45.60
N GLU A 465 7.53 -12.51 46.07
CA GLU A 465 7.69 -11.55 47.18
C GLU A 465 7.14 -10.17 46.80
N ARG A 466 7.48 -9.66 45.62
CA ARG A 466 6.95 -8.38 45.09
C ARG A 466 5.43 -8.38 44.93
N LYS A 467 4.83 -9.53 44.63
CA LYS A 467 3.37 -9.68 44.50
C LYS A 467 2.64 -9.60 45.84
N ASN A 468 3.27 -10.06 46.93
CA ASN A 468 2.69 -9.96 48.27
C ASN A 468 2.83 -8.56 48.87
N ALA A 469 3.97 -7.89 48.68
CA ALA A 469 4.20 -6.52 49.18
C ALA A 469 3.16 -5.48 48.69
N MET A 470 2.54 -5.69 47.53
CA MET A 470 1.50 -4.78 46.99
C MET A 470 0.11 -4.98 47.61
N ARG A 471 -0.09 -5.94 48.53
CA ARG A 471 -1.42 -6.21 49.14
C ARG A 471 -1.70 -5.42 50.42
N GLU A 472 -0.71 -4.78 51.04
CA GLU A 472 -0.85 -4.18 52.37
C GLU A 472 -1.02 -2.65 52.40
N LEU A 473 -1.14 -1.99 51.24
CA LEU A 473 -1.25 -0.53 51.17
C LEU A 473 -2.68 -0.01 51.50
N PRO A 474 -2.84 0.90 52.47
CA PRO A 474 -4.15 1.20 53.06
C PRO A 474 -4.93 2.32 52.34
N PHE A 475 -5.77 1.95 51.37
CA PHE A 475 -6.68 2.90 50.68
C PHE A 475 -8.16 2.47 50.67
N PHE A 476 -8.65 1.88 51.77
CA PHE A 476 -10.08 1.67 52.00
C PHE A 476 -10.67 2.80 52.87
N GLY A 477 -11.28 3.81 52.25
CA GLY A 477 -11.88 4.93 52.99
C GLY A 477 -12.80 5.89 52.22
N ILE A 478 -12.80 5.90 50.88
CA ILE A 478 -13.56 6.91 50.10
C ILE A 478 -14.75 6.26 49.39
N ARG A 479 -15.96 6.47 49.94
CA ARG A 479 -17.23 6.20 49.25
C ARG A 479 -17.60 7.41 48.38
N SER A 480 -17.30 7.35 47.09
CA SER A 480 -17.78 8.35 46.11
C SER A 480 -18.62 7.70 45.00
N THR A 481 -19.56 8.46 44.45
CA THR A 481 -20.39 8.03 43.30
C THR A 481 -19.54 7.77 42.05
N SER A 482 -18.39 8.43 41.90
CA SER A 482 -17.41 8.18 40.85
C SER A 482 -16.93 6.72 40.84
N LEU A 483 -16.76 6.10 42.03
CA LEU A 483 -16.37 4.68 42.12
C LEU A 483 -17.46 3.75 41.57
N LYS A 484 -18.73 4.10 41.75
CA LYS A 484 -19.86 3.34 41.18
C LYS A 484 -19.85 3.44 39.65
N ASN A 485 -19.74 4.65 39.10
CA ASN A 485 -19.67 4.85 37.65
C ASN A 485 -18.46 4.12 37.02
N CYS A 486 -17.31 4.09 37.70
CA CYS A 486 -16.15 3.29 37.26
C CYS A 486 -16.40 1.77 37.31
N LEU A 487 -17.17 1.27 38.29
CA LEU A 487 -17.58 -0.13 38.33
C LEU A 487 -18.56 -0.49 37.21
N ASP A 488 -19.47 0.43 36.87
CA ASP A 488 -20.45 0.27 35.79
C ASP A 488 -19.76 0.27 34.40
N VAL A 489 -18.85 1.22 34.12
CA VAL A 489 -18.00 1.20 32.91
C VAL A 489 -17.13 -0.05 32.86
N SER A 490 -16.56 -0.47 34.01
CA SER A 490 -15.81 -1.72 34.10
C SER A 490 -16.69 -2.96 33.87
N ALA A 491 -18.01 -2.92 34.16
CA ALA A 491 -18.93 -4.00 33.82
C ALA A 491 -19.18 -4.07 32.30
N ILE A 492 -19.37 -2.92 31.64
CA ILE A 492 -19.51 -2.83 30.17
C ILE A 492 -18.28 -3.42 29.48
N LEU A 493 -17.08 -2.90 29.78
CA LEU A 493 -15.82 -3.38 29.19
C LEU A 493 -15.55 -4.87 29.48
N ARG A 494 -16.00 -5.41 30.63
CA ARG A 494 -15.91 -6.85 30.93
C ARG A 494 -16.93 -7.67 30.15
N SER A 495 -18.08 -7.13 29.78
CA SER A 495 -19.06 -7.79 28.91
C SER A 495 -18.58 -7.83 27.44
N GLU A 496 -18.05 -6.72 26.92
CA GLU A 496 -17.46 -6.65 25.57
C GLU A 496 -16.24 -7.58 25.44
N LEU A 497 -15.31 -7.54 26.41
CA LEU A 497 -14.17 -8.45 26.44
C LEU A 497 -14.57 -9.93 26.59
N LYS A 498 -15.74 -10.23 27.19
CA LYS A 498 -16.30 -11.58 27.22
C LYS A 498 -16.90 -11.96 25.87
N SER A 499 -17.63 -11.06 25.21
CA SER A 499 -18.21 -11.26 23.88
C SER A 499 -17.13 -11.55 22.83
N LEU A 500 -16.11 -10.69 22.74
CA LEU A 500 -14.97 -10.86 21.84
C LEU A 500 -14.18 -12.16 22.11
N LYS A 501 -14.13 -12.63 23.36
CA LYS A 501 -13.55 -13.94 23.71
C LYS A 501 -14.42 -15.12 23.30
N SER A 502 -15.74 -14.96 23.27
CA SER A 502 -16.66 -15.97 22.74
C SER A 502 -16.49 -16.09 21.23
N GLN A 503 -16.59 -14.97 20.50
CA GLN A 503 -16.40 -14.91 19.04
C GLN A 503 -15.03 -15.46 18.61
N LEU A 504 -13.94 -15.10 19.32
CA LEU A 504 -12.61 -15.64 19.06
C LEU A 504 -12.48 -17.14 19.39
N HIS A 505 -13.28 -17.66 20.32
CA HIS A 505 -13.34 -19.10 20.60
C HIS A 505 -14.13 -19.84 19.52
N GLU A 506 -15.29 -19.30 19.12
CA GLU A 506 -16.16 -19.82 18.05
C GLU A 506 -15.42 -19.91 16.72
N CYS A 507 -14.73 -18.84 16.28
CA CYS A 507 -13.86 -18.89 15.10
C CYS A 507 -12.73 -19.93 15.21
N LYS A 508 -12.17 -20.15 16.41
CA LYS A 508 -11.15 -21.20 16.64
C LYS A 508 -11.72 -22.61 16.67
N VAL A 509 -13.01 -22.78 16.97
CA VAL A 509 -13.71 -24.08 16.88
C VAL A 509 -14.08 -24.36 15.42
N ALA A 510 -14.62 -23.38 14.70
CA ALA A 510 -14.90 -23.48 13.27
C ALA A 510 -13.64 -23.85 12.48
N HIS A 511 -12.56 -23.06 12.60
CA HIS A 511 -11.32 -23.32 11.86
C HIS A 511 -10.69 -24.69 12.19
N ARG A 512 -10.89 -25.22 13.41
CA ARG A 512 -10.47 -26.58 13.76
C ARG A 512 -11.32 -27.65 13.07
N LYS A 513 -12.63 -27.44 12.96
CA LYS A 513 -13.55 -28.32 12.21
C LYS A 513 -13.14 -28.36 10.74
N ASP A 514 -12.88 -27.21 10.12
CA ASP A 514 -12.46 -27.12 8.71
C ASP A 514 -11.14 -27.88 8.45
N ILE A 515 -10.18 -27.81 9.39
CA ILE A 515 -8.92 -28.56 9.35
C ILE A 515 -9.20 -30.07 9.46
N THR A 516 -10.05 -30.52 10.39
CA THR A 516 -10.39 -31.94 10.54
C THR A 516 -11.12 -32.48 9.31
N GLU A 517 -12.11 -31.76 8.77
CA GLU A 517 -12.82 -32.17 7.54
C GLU A 517 -11.87 -32.23 6.32
N SER A 518 -10.87 -31.35 6.26
CA SER A 518 -9.81 -31.41 5.25
C SER A 518 -8.87 -32.63 5.44
N GLN A 519 -8.58 -33.01 6.68
CA GLN A 519 -7.76 -34.19 7.02
C GLN A 519 -8.50 -35.50 6.75
N ASP A 520 -9.80 -35.56 7.04
CA ASP A 520 -10.64 -36.72 6.73
C ASP A 520 -10.75 -36.91 5.21
N HIS A 521 -10.97 -35.83 4.44
CA HIS A 521 -10.99 -35.87 2.98
C HIS A 521 -9.64 -36.28 2.37
N LEU A 522 -8.51 -35.83 2.93
CA LEU A 522 -7.18 -36.28 2.49
C LEU A 522 -7.00 -37.79 2.77
N THR A 523 -7.43 -38.25 3.94
CA THR A 523 -7.35 -39.67 4.34
C THR A 523 -8.18 -40.57 3.40
N GLU A 524 -9.34 -40.11 2.94
CA GLU A 524 -10.15 -40.87 1.97
C GLU A 524 -9.49 -40.92 0.59
N LEU A 525 -8.93 -39.81 0.09
CA LEU A 525 -8.16 -39.80 -1.15
C LEU A 525 -6.94 -40.74 -1.10
N GLU A 526 -6.29 -40.89 0.06
CA GLU A 526 -5.20 -41.87 0.25
C GLU A 526 -5.70 -43.32 0.20
N ARG A 527 -6.91 -43.61 0.70
CA ARG A 527 -7.57 -44.92 0.56
C ARG A 527 -7.93 -45.22 -0.89
N GLU A 528 -8.54 -44.27 -1.60
CA GLU A 528 -8.87 -44.41 -3.03
C GLU A 528 -7.61 -44.67 -3.87
N ASN A 529 -6.55 -43.88 -3.67
CA ASN A 529 -5.26 -44.09 -4.36
C ASN A 529 -4.65 -45.47 -4.05
N THR A 530 -4.80 -45.97 -2.82
CA THR A 530 -4.32 -47.31 -2.44
C THR A 530 -5.15 -48.42 -3.10
N SER A 531 -6.47 -48.23 -3.21
CA SER A 531 -7.38 -49.15 -3.91
C SER A 531 -7.08 -49.19 -5.42
N LEU A 532 -6.89 -48.03 -6.06
CA LEU A 532 -6.55 -47.91 -7.48
C LEU A 532 -5.19 -48.56 -7.81
N LYS A 533 -4.16 -48.35 -6.98
CA LYS A 533 -2.86 -49.03 -7.14
C LYS A 533 -3.02 -50.54 -7.13
N LYS A 534 -3.76 -51.09 -6.17
CA LYS A 534 -4.02 -52.53 -6.11
C LYS A 534 -4.77 -53.03 -7.35
N HIS A 535 -5.76 -52.28 -7.84
CA HIS A 535 -6.51 -52.70 -9.04
C HIS A 535 -5.63 -52.72 -10.30
N ILE A 536 -4.68 -51.80 -10.42
CA ILE A 536 -3.66 -51.78 -11.49
C ILE A 536 -2.72 -52.99 -11.37
N GLU A 537 -2.28 -53.35 -10.16
CA GLU A 537 -1.47 -54.54 -9.89
C GLU A 537 -2.23 -55.84 -10.24
N ASP A 538 -3.47 -55.97 -9.79
CA ASP A 538 -4.35 -57.11 -10.09
C ASP A 538 -4.59 -57.25 -11.61
N SER A 539 -4.77 -56.14 -12.34
CA SER A 539 -4.92 -56.13 -13.81
C SER A 539 -3.63 -56.57 -14.51
N ALA A 540 -2.47 -56.05 -14.09
CA ALA A 540 -1.18 -56.42 -14.67
C ALA A 540 -0.83 -57.90 -14.46
N ILE A 541 -1.32 -58.52 -13.39
CA ILE A 541 -1.22 -59.97 -13.16
C ILE A 541 -2.10 -60.75 -14.16
N GLN A 542 -3.34 -60.30 -14.41
CA GLN A 542 -4.24 -60.93 -15.39
C GLN A 542 -3.69 -60.84 -16.81
N ASP A 543 -3.14 -59.70 -17.23
CA ASP A 543 -2.53 -59.53 -18.55
C ASP A 543 -1.31 -60.45 -18.75
N GLN A 544 -0.49 -60.64 -17.71
CA GLN A 544 0.60 -61.62 -17.73
C GLN A 544 0.11 -63.06 -17.82
N GLU A 545 -0.98 -63.41 -17.14
CA GLU A 545 -1.55 -64.76 -17.21
C GLU A 545 -2.24 -65.03 -18.56
N LEU A 546 -2.96 -64.06 -19.12
CA LEU A 546 -3.50 -64.13 -20.48
C LEU A 546 -2.37 -64.31 -21.52
N SER A 547 -1.28 -63.55 -21.39
CA SER A 547 -0.10 -63.66 -22.25
C SER A 547 0.56 -65.04 -22.17
N LYS A 548 0.73 -65.60 -20.96
CA LYS A 548 1.22 -66.98 -20.75
C LYS A 548 0.30 -68.01 -21.39
N ASN A 549 -1.01 -67.84 -21.28
CA ASN A 549 -2.01 -68.75 -21.87
C ASN A 549 -2.00 -68.69 -23.41
N ILE A 550 -1.87 -67.51 -24.01
CA ILE A 550 -1.72 -67.35 -25.47
C ILE A 550 -0.43 -68.02 -25.95
N LEU A 551 0.70 -67.74 -25.30
CA LEU A 551 1.99 -68.36 -25.63
C LEU A 551 1.95 -69.89 -25.50
N THR A 552 1.29 -70.41 -24.45
CA THR A 552 1.12 -71.86 -24.24
C THR A 552 0.25 -72.50 -25.34
N LYS A 553 -0.81 -71.83 -25.78
CA LYS A 553 -1.62 -72.30 -26.93
C LYS A 553 -0.83 -72.28 -28.23
N PHE A 554 -0.01 -71.25 -28.45
CA PHE A 554 0.84 -71.13 -29.64
C PHE A 554 1.94 -72.20 -29.70
N LEU A 555 2.62 -72.47 -28.57
CA LEU A 555 3.66 -73.51 -28.50
C LEU A 555 3.09 -74.93 -28.63
N ASN A 556 1.84 -75.17 -28.21
CA ASN A 556 1.15 -76.44 -28.39
C ASN A 556 0.40 -76.56 -29.73
N TRP A 557 0.46 -75.54 -30.59
CA TRP A 557 -0.19 -75.59 -31.91
C TRP A 557 0.59 -76.50 -32.86
N ASN A 558 -0.02 -77.62 -33.24
CA ASN A 558 0.58 -78.53 -34.22
C ASN A 558 0.18 -78.12 -35.66
N PRO A 559 1.09 -77.54 -36.46
CA PRO A 559 0.76 -77.06 -37.81
C PRO A 559 0.38 -78.18 -38.79
N ASN A 560 0.67 -79.45 -38.46
CA ASN A 560 0.28 -80.62 -39.26
C ASN A 560 -1.15 -81.13 -38.96
N SER A 561 -1.90 -80.46 -38.07
CA SER A 561 -3.32 -80.79 -37.82
C SER A 561 -4.24 -80.26 -38.94
N VAL A 562 -4.31 -81.02 -40.04
CA VAL A 562 -5.02 -80.61 -41.27
C VAL A 562 -6.54 -80.49 -41.08
N LYS A 563 -7.03 -79.29 -40.75
CA LYS A 563 -8.38 -78.74 -41.05
C LYS A 563 -8.50 -77.26 -40.59
N GLY A 564 -7.78 -76.33 -41.21
CA GLY A 564 -7.69 -74.96 -40.71
C GLY A 564 -7.29 -73.85 -41.70
N LYS A 565 -7.62 -73.96 -43.00
CA LYS A 565 -7.25 -72.93 -44.00
C LYS A 565 -8.08 -71.63 -43.98
N ASN A 566 -9.13 -71.55 -43.16
CA ASN A 566 -10.10 -70.44 -43.17
C ASN A 566 -10.22 -69.73 -41.80
N LEU A 567 -9.12 -69.66 -41.03
CA LEU A 567 -9.09 -69.11 -39.66
C LEU A 567 -7.92 -68.13 -39.45
N LEU A 568 -7.62 -67.34 -40.49
CA LEU A 568 -6.64 -66.24 -40.47
C LEU A 568 -7.29 -64.95 -40.99
N THR A 569 -8.36 -64.56 -40.28
CA THR A 569 -9.08 -63.28 -40.28
C THR A 569 -9.61 -63.07 -38.88
#